data_AF-A0A3C0CYY8-F1
#
_entry.id   AF-A0A3C0CYY8-F1
#
_cell.length_a   1.000
_cell.length_b   1.000
_cell.length_c   1.000
_cell.angle_alpha   90.00
_cell.angle_beta   90.00
_cell.angle_gamma   90.00
#
_symmetry.space_group_name_H-M   'P 1'
#
loop_
_entity.id
_entity.type
_entity.pdbx_description
1 polymer ?
#
loop_
_entity_poly.entity_id
_entity_poly.type
_entity_poly.pdbx_seq_one_letter_code
_entity_poly.pdbx_strand_id
1 'polypeptide(L)' 'MNFRGVLAIPVMLVVACMPVQAALTIVDGGKSDYEIVVAKNALPITVRAAQDLQEYVQKATGAKLEIVKADVPGAKP' A
#
# COMPACT_ATOMS: atom_id res chain seq x y z
N MET A 1 -17.59 22.78 46.71
CA MET A 1 -16.41 22.64 45.82
C MET A 1 -16.78 21.67 44.70
N ASN A 2 -16.83 22.17 43.46
CA ASN A 2 -17.42 21.48 42.32
C ASN A 2 -16.40 20.56 41.62
N PHE A 3 -16.47 19.24 41.86
CA PHE A 3 -15.59 18.20 41.28
C PHE A 3 -15.95 17.79 39.82
N ARG A 4 -16.50 18.71 39.01
CA ARG A 4 -17.02 18.38 37.66
C ARG A 4 -15.99 18.51 36.52
N GLY A 5 -14.79 19.02 36.79
CA GLY A 5 -13.78 19.34 35.75
C GLY A 5 -12.55 18.41 35.68
N VAL A 6 -12.31 17.56 36.69
CA VAL A 6 -11.03 16.83 36.79
C VAL A 6 -11.02 15.52 35.99
N LEU A 7 -12.20 15.00 35.60
CA LEU A 7 -12.34 13.73 34.89
C LEU A 7 -12.32 13.86 33.35
N ALA A 8 -12.37 15.07 32.81
CA ALA A 8 -12.43 15.31 31.35
C ALA A 8 -11.05 15.31 30.67
N ILE A 9 -9.97 15.54 31.43
CA ILE A 9 -8.62 15.73 30.90
C ILE A 9 -7.93 14.42 30.46
N PRO A 10 -8.04 13.27 31.18
CA PRO A 10 -7.37 12.04 30.74
C PRO A 10 -8.05 11.37 29.54
N VAL A 11 -9.33 11.65 29.29
CA VAL A 11 -10.09 11.06 28.15
C VAL A 11 -9.70 11.70 26.82
N MET A 12 -9.35 12.99 26.83
CA MET A 12 -9.00 13.72 25.60
C MET A 12 -7.62 13.35 25.04
N LEU A 13 -6.69 12.88 25.89
CA LEU A 13 -5.34 12.50 25.47
C LEU A 13 -5.29 11.14 24.74
N VAL A 14 -6.26 10.25 24.96
CA VAL A 14 -6.28 8.90 24.36
C VAL A 14 -6.74 8.93 22.90
N VAL A 15 -7.52 9.94 22.48
CA VAL A 15 -8.04 10.06 21.10
C VAL A 15 -6.97 10.47 20.09
N ALA A 16 -5.87 11.09 20.55
CA ALA A 16 -4.81 11.58 19.66
C ALA A 16 -3.84 10.49 19.15
N CYS A 17 -3.96 9.24 19.63
CA CYS A 17 -3.03 8.16 19.30
C CYS A 17 -3.63 7.09 18.37
N MET A 18 -4.67 7.42 17.59
CA MET A 18 -5.13 6.51 16.53
C MET A 18 -4.16 6.59 15.35
N PRO A 19 -3.50 5.48 14.95
CA PRO A 19 -2.69 5.48 13.75
C PRO A 19 -3.60 5.80 12.57
N VAL A 20 -3.33 6.91 11.88
CA VAL A 20 -3.97 7.19 10.59
C VAL A 20 -3.41 6.19 9.59
N GLN A 21 -4.10 5.06 9.46
CA GLN A 21 -3.73 4.06 8.48
C GLN A 21 -4.16 4.59 7.11
N ALA A 22 -3.22 5.23 6.41
CA ALA A 22 -3.44 5.69 5.04
C ALA A 22 -3.74 4.46 4.18
N ALA A 23 -4.97 4.37 3.69
CA ALA A 23 -5.37 3.30 2.79
C ALA A 23 -4.60 3.46 1.48
N LEU A 24 -3.84 2.44 1.10
CA LEU A 24 -3.16 2.41 -0.18
C LEU A 24 -4.10 1.85 -1.24
N THR A 25 -4.53 2.70 -2.15
CA THR A 25 -5.28 2.28 -3.33
C THR A 25 -4.31 1.90 -4.44
N ILE A 26 -4.22 0.60 -4.72
CA ILE A 26 -3.36 0.07 -5.79
C ILE A 26 -4.03 0.26 -7.16
N VAL A 27 -5.35 0.11 -7.23
CA VAL A 27 -6.14 0.28 -8.45
C VAL A 27 -7.36 1.12 -8.13
N ASP A 28 -7.56 2.18 -8.91
CA ASP A 28 -8.74 3.03 -8.86
C ASP A 28 -9.40 3.09 -10.25
N GLY A 29 -10.70 2.81 -10.33
CA GLY A 29 -11.44 2.85 -11.59
C GLY A 29 -10.87 1.98 -12.73
N GLY A 30 -10.21 0.86 -12.41
CA GLY A 30 -9.57 -0.02 -13.40
C GLY A 30 -8.25 0.51 -13.95
N LYS A 31 -7.63 1.49 -13.29
CA LYS A 31 -6.31 2.04 -13.61
C LYS A 31 -5.39 2.02 -12.39
N SER A 32 -4.09 1.94 -12.63
CA SER A 32 -3.07 1.99 -11.58
C SER A 32 -1.92 2.89 -12.02
N ASP A 33 -1.44 3.71 -11.09
CA ASP A 33 -0.20 4.48 -11.24
C ASP A 33 1.03 3.69 -10.74
N TYR A 34 0.84 2.42 -10.37
CA TYR A 34 1.86 1.57 -9.78
C TYR A 34 2.38 0.51 -10.76
N GLU A 35 3.60 0.07 -10.49
CA GLU A 35 4.30 -0.98 -11.22
C GLU A 35 4.77 -2.07 -10.25
N ILE A 36 4.90 -3.29 -10.75
CA ILE A 36 5.49 -4.41 -10.01
C ILE A 36 6.99 -4.41 -10.30
N VAL A 37 7.79 -3.99 -9.32
CA VAL A 37 9.25 -3.94 -9.47
C VAL A 37 9.87 -5.26 -9.05
N VAL A 38 10.65 -5.88 -9.94
CA VAL A 38 11.41 -7.10 -9.69
C VAL A 38 12.90 -6.79 -9.87
N ALA A 39 13.76 -7.27 -8.97
CA ALA A 39 15.21 -7.06 -9.11
C ALA A 39 15.73 -7.64 -10.43
N LYS A 40 16.76 -7.01 -11.04
CA LYS A 40 17.31 -7.47 -12.34
C LYS A 40 17.79 -8.91 -12.30
N ASN A 41 18.34 -9.32 -11.16
CA ASN A 41 18.88 -10.66 -10.89
C ASN A 41 17.94 -11.50 -10.00
N ALA A 42 16.63 -11.23 -10.01
CA ALA A 42 15.68 -12.01 -9.25
C ALA A 42 15.65 -13.48 -9.71
N LEU A 43 15.38 -14.38 -8.76
CA LEU A 43 15.22 -15.80 -9.06
C LEU A 43 14.07 -16.01 -10.06
N PRO A 44 14.13 -17.01 -10.95
CA PRO A 44 13.06 -17.29 -11.90
C PRO A 44 11.68 -17.46 -11.25
N ILE A 45 11.66 -18.05 -10.04
CA ILE A 45 10.43 -18.23 -9.26
C ILE A 45 9.83 -16.89 -8.80
N THR A 46 10.65 -15.89 -8.49
CA THR A 46 10.20 -14.55 -8.10
C THR A 46 9.60 -13.82 -9.30
N VAL A 47 10.23 -13.96 -10.47
CA VAL A 47 9.67 -13.42 -11.73
C VAL A 47 8.32 -14.06 -12.03
N ARG A 48 8.20 -15.38 -11.82
CA ARG A 48 6.93 -16.08 -12.00
C ARG A 48 5.85 -15.58 -11.02
N ALA A 49 6.19 -15.41 -9.74
CA ALA A 49 5.27 -14.87 -8.75
C ALA A 49 4.79 -13.45 -9.10
N ALA A 50 5.66 -12.61 -9.68
CA ALA A 50 5.28 -11.28 -10.17
C ALA A 50 4.28 -11.36 -11.34
N GLN A 51 4.45 -12.33 -12.25
CA GLN A 51 3.50 -12.58 -13.33
C GLN A 51 2.15 -13.07 -12.81
N ASP A 52 2.15 -14.00 -11.85
CA ASP A 52 0.93 -14.49 -11.23
C ASP A 52 0.19 -13.33 -10.53
N LEU A 53 0.91 -12.47 -9.80
CA LEU A 53 0.34 -11.27 -9.17
C LEU A 53 -0.30 -10.34 -10.22
N GLN A 54 0.41 -10.01 -11.30
CA GLN A 54 -0.11 -9.17 -12.38
C GLN A 54 -1.40 -9.78 -12.97
N GLU A 55 -1.40 -11.08 -13.24
CA GLU A 55 -2.55 -11.79 -13.80
C GLU A 55 -3.77 -11.69 -12.88
N TYR A 56 -3.59 -11.95 -11.58
CA TYR A 56 -4.69 -11.91 -10.63
C TYR A 56 -5.19 -10.49 -10.34
N VAL A 57 -4.31 -9.47 -10.32
CA VAL A 57 -4.73 -8.07 -10.19
C VAL A 57 -5.53 -7.64 -11.42
N GLN A 58 -5.10 -8.02 -12.62
CA GLN A 58 -5.84 -7.74 -13.84
C GLN A 58 -7.19 -8.44 -13.88
N LYS A 59 -7.26 -9.71 -13.46
CA LYS A 59 -8.54 -10.45 -13.35
C LYS A 59 -9.49 -9.81 -12.35
N ALA A 60 -8.98 -9.35 -11.20
CA ALA A 60 -9.80 -8.78 -10.14
C ALA A 60 -10.27 -7.35 -10.43
N THR A 61 -9.47 -6.56 -11.12
CA THR A 61 -9.68 -5.10 -11.23
C THR A 61 -9.76 -4.56 -12.65
N GLY A 62 -9.38 -5.34 -13.65
CA GLY A 62 -9.21 -4.90 -15.04
C GLY A 62 -7.90 -4.13 -15.31
N ALA A 63 -7.20 -3.68 -14.27
CA ALA A 63 -5.95 -2.94 -14.42
C ALA A 63 -4.74 -3.88 -14.56
N LYS A 64 -3.87 -3.60 -15.52
CA LYS A 64 -2.58 -4.28 -15.66
C LYS A 64 -1.49 -3.40 -15.06
N LEU A 65 -0.83 -3.90 -14.01
CA LEU A 65 0.35 -3.26 -13.42
C LEU A 65 1.58 -3.78 -14.16
N GLU A 66 2.35 -2.92 -14.83
CA GLU A 66 3.52 -3.35 -15.58
C GLU A 66 4.61 -3.90 -14.67
N ILE A 67 5.31 -4.94 -15.13
CA ILE A 67 6.43 -5.54 -14.39
C ILE A 67 7.73 -4.91 -14.90
N VAL A 68 8.43 -4.21 -14.01
CA VAL A 68 9.68 -3.49 -14.34
C VAL A 68 10.85 -4.14 -13.63
N LYS A 69 11.97 -4.31 -14.36
CA LYS A 69 13.22 -4.81 -13.77
C LYS A 69 14.09 -3.67 -13.28
N ALA A 70 14.16 -3.48 -11.96
CA ALA A 70 15.00 -2.45 -11.35
C ALA A 70 15.59 -2.93 -10.02
N ASP A 71 16.81 -2.49 -9.72
CA ASP A 71 17.49 -2.79 -8.45
C ASP A 71 16.95 -1.92 -7.29
N VAL A 72 16.31 -0.79 -7.63
CA VAL A 72 15.67 0.14 -6.70
C VAL A 72 14.24 0.45 -7.17
N PRO A 73 13.23 0.29 -6.31
CA PRO A 73 11.86 0.72 -6.59
C PRO A 73 11.78 2.23 -6.84
N GLY A 74 11.01 2.66 -7.84
CA GLY A 74 10.79 4.09 -8.13
C GLY A 74 11.89 4.80 -8.92
N ALA A 75 12.88 4.08 -9.44
CA ALA A 75 13.80 4.63 -10.43
C ALA A 75 13.03 4.84 -11.75
N LYS A 76 12.61 6.08 -12.02
CA LYS A 76 12.11 6.49 -13.34
C LYS A 76 13.17 6.15 -14.40
N PRO A 77 12.79 5.63 -15.59
CA PRO A 77 13.75 5.37 -16.67
C PRO A 77 14.57 6.59 -17.08
#